data_AF-A0A1Q3VX33-F1
#
_entry.id   AF-A0A1Q3VX33-F1
#
_cell.length_a   1.000
_cell.length_b   1.000
_cell.length_c   1.000
_cell.angle_alpha   90.00
_cell.angle_beta   90.00
_cell.angle_gamma   90.00
#
_symmetry.space_group_name_H-M   'P 1'
#
loop_
_entity.id
_entity.type
_entity.pdbx_description
1 polymer ?
#
loop_
_entity_poly.entity_id
_entity_poly.type
_entity_poly.pdbx_seq_one_letter_code
_entity_poly.pdbx_strand_id
1 'polypeptide(L)'
;MLGAVLVATLAQQAAAAELAVQLEIPRLNVAEYHRPYVAVWLEGERKDAHNLAVWYDLKMKDGEGSKWLKDLRQWWRRSGRDLSFPVDGMTSATRAPGRHRLVFSGADAALSRLPAGNYQLVIEIVREVGGREVLTQPLAWPPKEAARFQLQGREELGAVVVDVKP
;
A
#
# COMPACT_ATOMS: atom_id res chain seq x y z
N MET A 1 29.69 -45.63 30.42
CA MET A 1 29.39 -45.12 29.07
C MET A 1 28.15 -44.23 29.18
N LEU A 2 28.31 -42.93 29.45
CA LEU A 2 27.20 -41.96 29.48
C LEU A 2 27.07 -41.37 28.08
N GLY A 3 26.00 -41.75 27.35
CA GLY A 3 25.68 -41.19 26.05
C GLY A 3 25.01 -39.83 26.22
N ALA A 4 25.66 -38.77 25.76
CA ALA A 4 25.06 -37.45 25.66
C ALA A 4 24.14 -37.40 24.44
N VAL A 5 22.83 -37.23 24.67
CA VAL A 5 21.86 -36.95 23.61
C VAL A 5 21.89 -35.45 23.34
N LEU A 6 22.38 -35.08 22.16
CA LEU A 6 22.35 -33.70 21.66
C LEU A 6 20.97 -33.45 21.03
N VAL A 7 20.09 -32.76 21.73
CA VAL A 7 18.82 -32.28 21.16
C VAL A 7 19.12 -31.03 20.34
N ALA A 8 19.19 -31.17 19.02
CA ALA A 8 19.25 -30.04 18.11
C ALA A 8 17.85 -29.42 18.00
N THR A 9 17.61 -28.30 18.66
CA THR A 9 16.43 -27.48 18.41
C THR A 9 16.59 -26.80 17.05
N LEU A 10 15.82 -27.25 16.06
CA LEU A 10 15.61 -26.50 14.83
C LEU A 10 14.82 -25.24 15.20
N ALA A 11 15.52 -24.13 15.40
CA ALA A 11 14.89 -22.83 15.44
C ALA A 11 14.26 -22.56 14.07
N GLN A 12 12.96 -22.82 13.94
CA GLN A 12 12.19 -22.43 12.78
C GLN A 12 12.14 -20.90 12.80
N GLN A 13 12.98 -20.27 11.98
CA GLN A 13 12.89 -18.83 11.75
C GLN A 13 11.48 -18.57 11.21
N ALA A 14 10.61 -18.02 12.05
CA ALA A 14 9.33 -17.52 11.59
C ALA A 14 9.64 -16.38 10.62
N ALA A 15 9.35 -16.59 9.33
CA ALA A 15 9.38 -15.51 8.36
C ALA A 15 8.36 -14.45 8.81
N ALA A 16 8.69 -13.18 8.61
CA ALA A 16 7.71 -12.12 8.83
C ALA A 16 6.65 -12.20 7.73
N ALA A 17 5.38 -12.00 8.12
CA ALA A 17 4.27 -11.95 7.17
C ALA A 17 4.53 -10.94 6.04
N GLU A 18 4.00 -11.20 4.85
CA GLU A 18 4.17 -10.34 3.67
C GLU A 18 2.80 -9.89 3.16
N LEU A 19 2.70 -8.59 2.81
CA LEU A 19 1.63 -8.02 2.02
C LEU A 19 2.23 -7.47 0.72
N ALA A 20 1.84 -8.03 -0.42
CA ALA A 20 2.21 -7.51 -1.72
C ALA A 20 0.99 -6.93 -2.45
N VAL A 21 1.14 -5.73 -3.00
CA VAL A 21 0.12 -5.05 -3.81
C VAL A 21 0.72 -4.75 -5.17
N GLN A 22 0.24 -5.43 -6.21
CA GLN A 22 0.52 -5.06 -7.58
C GLN A 22 -0.66 -4.28 -8.13
N LEU A 23 -0.41 -3.05 -8.59
CA LEU A 23 -1.43 -2.22 -9.22
C LEU A 23 -0.99 -1.82 -10.62
N GLU A 24 -1.93 -1.82 -11.55
CA GLU A 24 -1.74 -1.33 -12.90
C GLU A 24 -2.25 0.10 -13.04
N ILE A 25 -1.41 0.99 -13.57
CA ILE A 25 -1.81 2.30 -14.05
C ILE A 25 -2.00 2.17 -15.57
N PRO A 26 -3.23 2.25 -16.09
CA PRO A 26 -3.49 2.10 -17.51
C PRO A 26 -2.94 3.28 -18.30
N ARG A 27 -2.63 3.03 -19.57
CA ARG A 27 -2.32 4.10 -20.52
C ARG A 27 -3.64 4.67 -21.03
N LEU A 28 -3.93 5.92 -20.68
CA LEU A 28 -5.10 6.66 -21.16
C LEU A 28 -4.76 7.43 -22.44
N ASN A 29 -5.71 7.51 -23.37
CA ASN A 29 -5.60 8.34 -24.56
C ASN A 29 -6.16 9.74 -24.26
N VAL A 30 -5.30 10.60 -23.73
CA VAL A 30 -5.63 11.98 -23.30
C VAL A 30 -4.63 12.96 -23.91
N ALA A 31 -5.05 14.21 -24.09
CA ALA A 31 -4.21 15.25 -24.69
C ALA A 31 -2.95 15.54 -23.85
N GLU A 32 -3.11 15.57 -22.53
CA GLU A 32 -2.01 15.75 -21.58
C GLU A 32 -2.05 14.62 -20.54
N TYR A 33 -0.91 13.93 -20.38
CA TYR A 33 -0.82 12.78 -19.48
C TYR A 33 -0.14 13.17 -18.17
N HIS A 34 -0.95 13.45 -17.15
CA HIS A 34 -0.46 13.62 -15.78
C HIS A 34 -0.29 12.27 -15.11
N ARG A 35 0.85 12.04 -14.43
CA ARG A 35 1.03 10.82 -13.65
C ARG A 35 0.16 10.89 -12.41
N PRO A 36 -0.64 9.85 -12.11
CA PRO A 36 -1.60 9.93 -11.03
C PRO A 36 -0.91 9.86 -9.67
N TYR A 37 -1.57 10.45 -8.68
CA TYR A 37 -1.25 10.32 -7.28
C TYR A 37 -1.94 9.07 -6.74
N VAL A 38 -1.28 8.35 -5.85
CA VAL A 38 -1.78 7.09 -5.29
C VAL A 38 -1.59 7.09 -3.78
N ALA A 39 -2.58 6.62 -3.04
CA ALA A 39 -2.43 6.24 -1.63
C ALA A 39 -2.86 4.79 -1.42
N VAL A 40 -2.08 4.05 -0.63
CA VAL A 40 -2.35 2.68 -0.22
C VAL A 40 -2.28 2.62 1.31
N TRP A 41 -3.34 2.14 1.95
CA TRP A 41 -3.40 2.03 3.41
C TRP A 41 -4.32 0.88 3.85
N LEU A 42 -4.16 0.46 5.11
CA LEU A 42 -5.10 -0.45 5.77
C LEU A 42 -6.04 0.36 6.67
N GLU A 43 -7.34 0.07 6.62
CA GLU A 43 -8.33 0.59 7.56
C GLU A 43 -8.75 -0.47 8.55
N GLY A 44 -8.58 -0.19 9.85
CA GLY A 44 -9.08 -1.03 10.93
C GLY A 44 -10.56 -0.78 11.24
N GLU A 45 -11.10 -1.52 12.21
CA GLU A 45 -12.51 -1.43 12.63
C GLU A 45 -12.91 -0.03 13.12
N ARG A 46 -11.96 0.72 13.69
CA ARG A 46 -12.19 2.09 14.18
C ARG A 46 -12.02 3.16 13.09
N LYS A 47 -11.91 2.74 11.82
CA LYS A 47 -11.69 3.61 10.65
C LYS A 47 -10.36 4.38 10.70
N ASP A 48 -9.44 3.96 11.55
CA ASP A 48 -8.05 4.41 11.58
C ASP A 48 -7.30 3.93 10.35
N ALA A 49 -6.45 4.80 9.79
CA ALA A 49 -5.68 4.52 8.58
C ALA A 49 -4.22 4.22 8.93
N HIS A 50 -3.75 3.04 8.54
CA HIS A 50 -2.36 2.63 8.62
C HIS A 50 -1.73 2.75 7.24
N ASN A 51 -1.01 3.86 7.03
CA ASN A 51 -0.44 4.19 5.71
C ASN A 51 0.66 3.22 5.31
N LEU A 52 0.59 2.73 4.07
CA LEU A 52 1.60 1.86 3.49
C LEU A 52 2.44 2.59 2.46
N ALA A 53 1.79 3.26 1.50
CA ALA A 53 2.48 4.00 0.45
C ALA A 53 1.67 5.21 -0.02
N VAL A 54 2.38 6.29 -0.37
CA VAL A 54 1.81 7.47 -1.03
C VAL A 54 2.73 7.89 -2.17
N TRP A 55 2.20 7.94 -3.39
CA TRP A 55 2.91 8.41 -4.57
C TRP A 55 2.39 9.78 -4.97
N TYR A 56 3.30 10.74 -5.08
CA TYR A 56 2.98 12.09 -5.51
C TYR A 56 4.18 12.74 -6.20
N ASP A 57 4.00 13.93 -6.79
CA ASP A 57 5.09 14.57 -7.50
C ASP A 57 6.08 15.23 -6.53
N LEU A 58 7.19 14.54 -6.29
CA LEU A 58 8.28 15.00 -5.44
C LEU A 58 9.16 16.06 -6.11
N LYS A 59 9.04 16.27 -7.42
CA LYS A 59 9.95 17.09 -8.23
C LYS A 59 9.36 18.42 -8.65
N MET A 60 8.09 18.68 -8.34
CA MET A 60 7.50 20.00 -8.56
C MET A 60 8.30 21.07 -7.82
N LYS A 61 8.44 22.22 -8.48
CA LYS A 61 9.11 23.39 -7.92
C LYS A 61 8.46 23.76 -6.58
N ASP A 62 9.26 24.26 -5.64
CA ASP A 62 8.79 24.76 -4.34
C ASP A 62 7.96 23.75 -3.53
N GLY A 63 8.09 22.44 -3.81
CA GLY A 63 7.36 21.37 -3.10
C GLY A 63 5.86 21.33 -3.41
N GLU A 64 5.41 21.97 -4.50
CA GLU A 64 4.00 22.16 -4.81
C GLU A 64 3.23 20.85 -5.02
N GLY A 65 3.91 19.75 -5.32
CA GLY A 65 3.27 18.45 -5.48
C GLY A 65 2.48 18.03 -4.23
N SER A 66 2.92 18.44 -3.03
CA SER A 66 2.17 18.16 -1.80
C SER A 66 0.80 18.85 -1.72
N LYS A 67 0.59 19.97 -2.44
CA LYS A 67 -0.68 20.72 -2.44
C LYS A 67 -1.84 19.93 -3.04
N TRP A 68 -1.53 18.97 -3.92
CA TRP A 68 -2.50 18.12 -4.61
C TRP A 68 -2.83 16.83 -3.84
N LEU A 69 -2.10 16.52 -2.75
CA LEU A 69 -2.38 15.37 -1.90
C LEU A 69 -3.79 15.39 -1.29
N LYS A 70 -4.38 16.58 -1.14
CA LYS A 70 -5.77 16.75 -0.69
C LYS A 70 -6.81 16.14 -1.63
N ASP A 71 -6.46 15.89 -2.89
CA ASP A 71 -7.37 15.35 -3.90
C ASP A 71 -7.54 13.83 -3.77
N LEU A 72 -6.61 13.15 -3.09
CA LEU A 72 -6.78 11.82 -2.51
C LEU A 72 -7.74 11.93 -1.31
N ARG A 73 -9.00 12.26 -1.59
CA ARG A 73 -9.95 12.80 -0.62
C ARG A 73 -10.23 11.86 0.54
N GLN A 74 -10.31 10.55 0.31
CA GLN A 74 -10.59 9.60 1.40
C GLN A 74 -9.39 9.49 2.34
N TRP A 75 -8.22 9.24 1.76
CA TRP A 75 -6.98 9.14 2.53
C TRP A 75 -6.64 10.46 3.24
N TRP A 76 -6.79 11.61 2.57
CA TRP A 76 -6.47 12.92 3.13
C TRP A 76 -7.26 13.22 4.40
N ARG A 77 -8.55 12.88 4.41
CA ARG A 77 -9.43 13.07 5.57
C ARG A 77 -9.09 12.16 6.75
N ARG A 78 -8.50 11.00 6.48
CA ARG A 78 -8.24 9.96 7.48
C ARG A 78 -6.84 10.04 8.08
N SER A 79 -5.85 10.40 7.27
CA SER A 79 -4.47 10.49 7.74
C SER A 79 -3.70 11.62 7.07
N GLY A 80 -3.86 11.82 5.76
CA GLY A 80 -2.96 12.68 4.98
C GLY A 80 -2.83 14.12 5.49
N ARG A 81 -3.92 14.75 5.94
CA ARG A 81 -3.91 16.16 6.39
C ARG A 81 -3.07 16.42 7.65
N ASP A 82 -2.80 15.38 8.44
CA ASP A 82 -2.13 15.47 9.73
C ASP A 82 -0.64 15.08 9.63
N LEU A 83 -0.13 14.85 8.41
CA LEU A 83 1.25 14.44 8.13
C LEU A 83 2.10 15.60 7.58
N SER A 84 3.39 15.55 7.88
CA SER A 84 4.42 16.42 7.27
C SER A 84 5.09 15.69 6.11
N PHE A 85 5.08 16.29 4.91
CA PHE A 85 5.60 15.66 3.69
C PHE A 85 6.98 16.20 3.29
N PRO A 86 7.86 15.34 2.70
CA PRO A 86 7.69 13.91 2.49
C PRO A 86 7.81 13.10 3.80
N VAL A 87 7.10 11.97 3.88
CA VAL A 87 7.25 11.00 4.99
C VAL A 87 8.19 9.89 4.54
N ASP A 88 9.26 9.68 5.30
CA ASP A 88 10.24 8.63 5.03
C ASP A 88 9.61 7.23 5.09
N GLY A 89 10.05 6.34 4.21
CA GLY A 89 9.50 4.98 4.07
C GLY A 89 8.07 4.86 3.52
N MET A 90 7.28 5.95 3.51
CA MET A 90 5.89 5.96 3.03
C MET A 90 5.73 6.64 1.66
N THR A 91 6.52 7.69 1.39
CA THR A 91 6.35 8.52 0.19
C THR A 91 7.27 8.14 -0.97
N SER A 92 6.79 8.34 -2.20
CA SER A 92 7.56 8.09 -3.43
C SER A 92 7.06 8.96 -4.59
N ALA A 93 7.85 9.03 -5.66
CA ALA A 93 7.45 9.75 -6.87
C ALA A 93 6.28 9.05 -7.59
N THR A 94 5.43 9.83 -8.26
CA THR A 94 4.41 9.31 -9.17
C THR A 94 4.99 8.39 -10.25
N ARG A 95 4.20 7.40 -10.65
CA ARG A 95 4.61 6.34 -11.58
C ARG A 95 3.99 6.53 -12.97
N ALA A 96 4.73 6.13 -14.00
CA ALA A 96 4.26 6.10 -15.39
C ALA A 96 3.23 4.96 -15.60
N PRO A 97 2.50 4.92 -16.73
CA PRO A 97 1.67 3.76 -17.09
C PRO A 97 2.44 2.44 -16.98
N GLY A 98 1.78 1.40 -16.49
CA GLY A 98 2.36 0.07 -16.31
C GLY A 98 1.97 -0.59 -14.98
N ARG A 99 2.52 -1.77 -14.74
CA ARG A 99 2.32 -2.54 -13.51
C ARG A 99 3.41 -2.22 -12.50
N HIS A 100 3.00 -1.89 -11.29
CA HIS A 100 3.88 -1.50 -10.19
C HIS A 100 3.60 -2.39 -8.98
N ARG A 101 4.65 -2.97 -8.41
CA ARG A 101 4.54 -3.89 -7.26
C ARG A 101 5.13 -3.24 -6.02
N LEU A 102 4.31 -3.19 -4.97
CA LEU A 102 4.67 -2.83 -3.61
C LEU A 102 4.72 -4.11 -2.78
N VAL A 103 5.73 -4.25 -1.91
CA VAL A 103 5.87 -5.38 -0.99
C VAL A 103 6.18 -4.81 0.38
N PHE A 104 5.42 -5.24 1.38
CA PHE A 104 5.54 -4.83 2.76
C PHE A 104 5.73 -6.07 3.63
N SER A 105 6.74 -6.02 4.49
CA SER A 105 7.01 -7.04 5.49
C SER A 105 6.31 -6.69 6.80
N GLY A 106 5.89 -7.69 7.56
CA GLY A 106 5.41 -7.54 8.93
C GLY A 106 6.48 -7.00 9.87
N ALA A 107 7.75 -7.00 9.46
CA ALA A 107 8.83 -6.32 10.17
C ALA A 107 8.89 -4.80 9.88
N ASP A 108 8.23 -4.31 8.82
CA ASP A 108 8.27 -2.89 8.46
C ASP A 108 7.57 -2.03 9.51
N ALA A 109 8.02 -0.79 9.68
CA ALA A 109 7.43 0.14 10.66
C ALA A 109 5.90 0.34 10.45
N ALA A 110 5.43 0.23 9.21
CA ALA A 110 4.02 0.35 8.86
C ALA A 110 3.15 -0.82 9.34
N LEU A 111 3.72 -2.01 9.55
CA LEU A 111 2.98 -3.25 9.85
C LEU A 111 3.38 -3.91 11.18
N SER A 112 4.59 -3.68 11.68
CA SER A 112 5.14 -4.30 12.89
C SER A 112 4.36 -4.03 14.18
N ARG A 113 3.60 -2.93 14.22
CA ARG A 113 2.76 -2.53 15.37
C ARG A 113 1.28 -2.68 15.10
N LEU A 114 0.91 -3.24 13.96
CA LEU A 114 -0.49 -3.42 13.58
C LEU A 114 -1.09 -4.55 14.43
N PRO A 115 -2.14 -4.31 15.23
CA PRO A 115 -2.80 -5.37 15.98
C PRO A 115 -3.29 -6.48 15.05
N ALA A 116 -3.33 -7.71 15.56
CA ALA A 116 -3.94 -8.79 14.80
C ALA A 116 -5.44 -8.53 14.64
N GLY A 117 -5.96 -8.58 13.41
CA GLY A 117 -7.36 -8.26 13.15
C GLY A 117 -7.75 -8.27 11.67
N ASN A 118 -8.99 -7.85 11.43
CA ASN A 118 -9.52 -7.66 10.08
C ASN A 118 -9.32 -6.21 9.64
N TYR A 119 -8.90 -6.05 8.40
CA TYR A 119 -8.60 -4.77 7.79
C TYR A 119 -9.20 -4.67 6.39
N GLN A 120 -9.46 -3.44 5.97
CA GLN A 120 -9.71 -3.13 4.57
C GLN A 120 -8.44 -2.55 3.97
N LEU A 121 -7.81 -3.24 3.01
CA LEU A 121 -6.82 -2.60 2.15
C LEU A 121 -7.55 -1.64 1.21
N VAL A 122 -7.12 -0.38 1.18
CA VAL A 122 -7.68 0.64 0.32
C VAL A 122 -6.58 1.19 -0.59
N ILE A 123 -6.92 1.31 -1.88
CA ILE A 123 -6.07 1.90 -2.92
C ILE A 123 -6.88 3.04 -3.53
N GLU A 124 -6.46 4.27 -3.28
CA GLU A 124 -7.04 5.48 -3.89
C GLU A 124 -6.07 6.05 -4.92
N ILE A 125 -6.58 6.37 -6.10
CA ILE A 125 -5.82 6.98 -7.18
C ILE A 125 -6.56 8.25 -7.64
N VAL A 126 -5.81 9.29 -7.97
CA VAL A 126 -6.35 10.52 -8.57
C VAL A 126 -5.40 11.07 -9.61
N ARG A 127 -5.96 11.58 -10.71
CA ARG A 127 -5.19 12.25 -11.76
C ARG A 127 -5.61 13.71 -11.87
N GLU A 128 -4.62 14.59 -12.04
CA GLU A 128 -4.87 15.99 -12.36
C GLU A 128 -5.66 16.10 -13.67
N VAL A 129 -6.79 16.80 -13.64
CA VAL A 129 -7.73 16.91 -14.78
C VAL A 129 -8.27 15.55 -15.27
N GLY A 130 -8.15 14.48 -14.47
CA GLY A 130 -8.62 13.14 -14.79
C GLY A 130 -9.64 12.63 -13.77
N GLY A 131 -9.66 11.30 -13.62
CA GLY A 131 -10.55 10.62 -12.71
C GLY A 131 -10.00 10.47 -11.29
N ARG A 132 -10.88 10.02 -10.40
CA ARG A 132 -10.53 9.47 -9.09
C ARG A 132 -11.16 8.10 -8.97
N GLU A 133 -10.39 7.13 -8.53
CA GLU A 133 -10.86 5.77 -8.34
C GLU A 133 -10.38 5.21 -7.00
N VAL A 134 -11.22 4.39 -6.37
CA VAL A 134 -10.91 3.73 -5.09
C VAL A 134 -11.30 2.26 -5.20
N LEU A 135 -10.35 1.38 -4.89
CA LEU A 135 -10.59 -0.06 -4.71
C LEU A 135 -10.37 -0.44 -3.26
N THR A 136 -11.17 -1.39 -2.77
CA THR A 136 -11.07 -1.92 -1.41
C THR A 136 -11.03 -3.45 -1.42
N GLN A 137 -10.21 -4.03 -0.55
CA GLN A 137 -10.10 -5.47 -0.38
C GLN A 137 -10.05 -5.84 1.10
N PRO A 138 -11.05 -6.57 1.62
CA PRO A 138 -10.97 -7.17 2.95
C PRO A 138 -9.82 -8.16 3.06
N LEU A 139 -9.06 -8.09 4.14
CA LEU A 139 -8.02 -9.07 4.49
C LEU A 139 -7.81 -9.16 6.01
N ALA A 140 -7.25 -10.28 6.48
CA ALA A 140 -6.78 -10.41 7.85
C ALA A 140 -5.28 -10.15 7.93
N TRP A 141 -4.84 -9.46 8.97
CA TRP A 141 -3.42 -9.23 9.25
C TRP A 141 -3.08 -9.54 10.71
N PRO A 142 -1.97 -10.24 11.02
CA PRO A 142 -1.15 -11.00 10.06
C PRO A 142 -1.96 -12.17 9.45
N PRO A 143 -1.72 -12.53 8.18
CA PRO A 143 -2.38 -13.66 7.54
C PRO A 143 -1.96 -14.97 8.21
N LYS A 144 -2.93 -15.88 8.40
CA LYS A 144 -2.67 -17.23 8.91
C LYS A 144 -2.29 -18.21 7.79
N GLU A 145 -2.73 -17.91 6.57
CA GLU A 145 -2.50 -18.70 5.37
C GLU A 145 -2.24 -17.76 4.20
N ALA A 146 -1.56 -18.25 3.16
CA ALA A 146 -1.34 -17.47 1.96
C ALA A 146 -2.68 -17.27 1.21
N ALA A 147 -2.95 -16.05 0.78
CA ALA A 147 -4.15 -15.73 0.00
C ALA A 147 -3.81 -14.74 -1.11
N ARG A 148 -4.59 -14.82 -2.20
CA ARG A 148 -4.47 -13.94 -3.36
C ARG A 148 -5.84 -13.41 -3.74
N PHE A 149 -5.93 -12.09 -3.87
CA PHE A 149 -7.13 -11.38 -4.31
C PHE A 149 -6.85 -10.67 -5.63
N GLN A 150 -7.85 -10.65 -6.50
CA GLN A 150 -7.79 -9.96 -7.78
C GLN A 150 -8.93 -8.96 -7.85
N LEU A 151 -8.59 -7.70 -8.10
CA LEU A 151 -9.54 -6.61 -8.28
C LEU A 151 -9.31 -5.98 -9.66
N GLN A 152 -10.33 -5.30 -10.15
CA GLN A 152 -10.28 -4.62 -11.44
C GLN A 152 -10.80 -3.20 -11.25
N GLY A 153 -9.94 -2.22 -11.56
CA GLY A 153 -10.38 -0.84 -11.71
C GLY A 153 -11.07 -0.61 -13.06
N ARG A 154 -11.76 0.51 -13.18
CA ARG A 154 -12.58 0.88 -14.34
C ARG A 154 -11.85 1.80 -15.28
N GLU A 155 -11.11 2.77 -14.75
CA GLU A 155 -10.54 3.84 -15.57
C GLU A 155 -9.15 4.24 -15.12
N GLU A 156 -8.96 4.60 -13.85
CA GLU A 156 -7.68 5.09 -13.34
C GLU A 156 -6.81 3.95 -12.79
N LEU A 157 -7.42 2.83 -12.41
CA LEU A 157 -6.75 1.58 -12.10
C LEU A 157 -7.08 0.51 -13.14
N GLY A 158 -6.07 -0.27 -13.52
CA GLY A 158 -6.23 -1.50 -14.28
C GLY A 158 -6.40 -2.70 -13.35
N ALA A 159 -5.73 -3.81 -13.68
CA ALA A 159 -5.71 -4.98 -12.82
C ALA A 159 -4.94 -4.71 -11.51
N VAL A 160 -5.53 -5.11 -10.38
CA VAL A 160 -4.89 -5.08 -9.07
C VAL A 160 -4.84 -6.49 -8.50
N VAL A 161 -3.67 -6.88 -8.02
CA VAL A 161 -3.45 -8.16 -7.34
C VAL A 161 -2.91 -7.89 -5.95
N VAL A 162 -3.54 -8.51 -4.95
CA VAL A 162 -3.12 -8.45 -3.55
C VAL A 162 -2.76 -9.86 -3.13
N ASP A 163 -1.50 -10.07 -2.76
CA ASP A 163 -1.03 -11.33 -2.18
C ASP A 163 -0.70 -11.09 -0.70
N VAL A 164 -1.17 -11.97 0.19
CA VAL A 164 -0.76 -12.01 1.60
C VAL A 164 -0.14 -13.37 1.91
N LYS A 165 0.92 -13.39 2.72
CA LYS A 165 1.62 -14.61 3.14
C LYS A 165 1.98 -14.55 4.62
N PRO A 166 1.88 -15.67 5.36
CA PRO A 166 2.33 -15.76 6.76
C PRO A 166 3.82 -15.52 6.92
#